data_AF-A0A2I2FUZ6-F1
#
_entry.id   AF-A0A2I2FUZ6-F1
#
_cell.length_a   1.000
_cell.length_b   1.000
_cell.length_c   1.000
_cell.angle_alpha   90.00
_cell.angle_beta   90.00
_cell.angle_gamma   90.00
#
_symmetry.space_group_name_H-M   'P 1'
#
loop_
_entity.id
_entity.type
_entity.pdbx_description
1 polymer ?
#
loop_
_entity_poly.entity_id
_entity_poly.type
_entity_poly.pdbx_seq_one_letter_code
_entity_poly.pdbx_strand_id
1 'polypeptide(L)'
;MTTSLNTQQFLSELSITQLLHSSDSSKIFPINHESAKYCLKVFHVNKDPGFTSKGRDLCRWRCEIEAYKLLSAAGACEQGFVPKLHAVFEDIDPLTPTLVPHLNAFLDDVHRPCAGFTPNYTRDRIQKAILGIKAVHHVRVVHNDPYRKNVLIVPGVEGKGGDERVVWVDFDIAQILDETGQQLNT
;
A
#
# COMPACT_ATOMS: atom_id res chain seq x y z
N MET A 1 -11.24 -23.81 0.03
CA MET A 1 -12.05 -23.75 -1.21
C MET A 1 -12.34 -22.28 -1.47
N THR A 2 -11.59 -21.64 -2.37
CA THR A 2 -11.83 -20.28 -2.82
C THR A 2 -12.93 -20.32 -3.87
N THR A 3 -14.10 -19.76 -3.57
CA THR A 3 -15.12 -19.43 -4.56
C THR A 3 -14.48 -18.48 -5.57
N SER A 4 -14.22 -18.96 -6.79
CA SER A 4 -13.80 -18.12 -7.89
C SER A 4 -14.99 -17.28 -8.33
N LEU A 5 -15.17 -16.10 -7.73
CA LEU A 5 -15.83 -15.04 -8.49
C LEU A 5 -15.03 -14.86 -9.79
N ASN A 6 -15.72 -14.74 -10.92
CA ASN A 6 -15.07 -14.37 -12.16
C ASN A 6 -14.30 -13.05 -11.90
N THR A 7 -12.99 -13.08 -12.12
CA THR A 7 -12.05 -11.96 -11.92
C THR A 7 -12.60 -10.64 -12.48
N GLN A 8 -13.28 -10.71 -13.63
CA GLN A 8 -13.87 -9.56 -14.30
C GLN A 8 -15.14 -9.05 -13.63
N GLN A 9 -15.95 -9.96 -13.07
CA GLN A 9 -17.14 -9.62 -12.30
C GLN A 9 -16.74 -8.91 -10.99
N PHE A 10 -15.75 -9.44 -10.27
CA PHE A 10 -15.26 -8.82 -9.04
C PHE A 10 -14.71 -7.40 -9.29
N LEU A 11 -13.88 -7.22 -10.32
CA LEU A 11 -13.34 -5.90 -10.68
C LEU A 11 -14.44 -4.90 -11.04
N SER A 12 -15.50 -5.34 -11.71
CA SER A 12 -16.65 -4.50 -12.06
C SER A 12 -17.51 -4.08 -10.86
N GLU A 13 -17.39 -4.75 -9.72
CA GLU A 13 -18.12 -4.45 -8.48
C GLU A 13 -17.30 -3.57 -7.52
N LEU A 14 -16.01 -3.34 -7.80
CA LEU A 14 -15.15 -2.51 -6.96
C LEU A 14 -15.52 -1.02 -7.08
N SER A 15 -15.74 -0.39 -5.92
CA SER A 15 -15.84 1.07 -5.81
C SER A 15 -14.53 1.64 -5.30
N ILE A 16 -13.73 2.21 -6.21
CA ILE A 16 -12.55 3.01 -5.86
C ILE A 16 -13.01 4.39 -5.36
N THR A 17 -12.45 4.85 -4.25
CA THR A 17 -12.80 6.17 -3.71
C THR A 17 -11.92 7.29 -4.23
N GLN A 18 -10.59 7.14 -4.11
CA GLN A 18 -9.61 8.17 -4.49
C GLN A 18 -8.21 7.56 -4.59
N LEU A 19 -7.26 8.23 -5.23
CA LEU A 19 -5.86 7.80 -5.21
C LEU A 19 -5.27 7.99 -3.79
N LEU A 20 -4.76 6.92 -3.18
CA LEU A 20 -4.07 7.00 -1.88
C LEU A 20 -2.58 7.28 -2.05
N HIS A 21 -1.94 6.62 -3.02
CA HIS A 21 -0.51 6.77 -3.27
C HIS A 21 -0.16 6.47 -4.72
N SER A 22 0.85 7.15 -5.26
CA SER A 22 1.40 6.92 -6.59
C SER A 22 2.92 6.87 -6.52
N SER A 23 3.50 5.97 -7.30
CA SER A 23 4.94 5.79 -7.51
C SER A 23 5.17 5.41 -8.98
N ASP A 24 6.42 5.44 -9.43
CA ASP A 24 6.78 5.02 -10.79
C ASP A 24 6.42 3.56 -11.10
N SER A 25 6.26 2.73 -10.06
CA SER A 25 5.97 1.29 -10.23
C SER A 25 4.55 0.86 -9.88
N SER A 26 3.77 1.71 -9.18
CA SER A 26 2.44 1.32 -8.74
C SER A 26 1.60 2.50 -8.24
N LYS A 27 0.28 2.29 -8.21
CA LYS A 27 -0.70 3.15 -7.56
C LYS A 27 -1.48 2.35 -6.53
N ILE A 28 -1.90 3.01 -5.45
CA ILE A 28 -2.68 2.41 -4.37
C ILE A 28 -3.99 3.15 -4.24
N PHE A 29 -5.09 2.40 -4.20
CA PHE A 29 -6.44 2.92 -4.10
C PHE A 29 -7.15 2.30 -2.88
N PRO A 30 -7.82 3.09 -2.03
CA PRO A 30 -8.81 2.58 -1.12
C PRO A 30 -10.03 2.14 -1.92
N ILE A 31 -10.58 1.00 -1.54
CA ILE A 31 -11.78 0.42 -2.15
C ILE A 31 -12.73 -0.04 -1.05
N ASN A 32 -14.03 0.07 -1.32
CA ASN A 32 -15.07 -0.50 -0.46
C ASN A 32 -15.59 -1.79 -1.12
N HIS A 33 -15.67 -2.87 -0.36
CA HIS A 33 -16.23 -4.15 -0.79
C HIS A 33 -16.92 -4.83 0.40
N GLU A 34 -18.17 -5.26 0.24
CA GLU A 34 -18.96 -5.96 1.29
C GLU A 34 -18.91 -5.27 2.67
N SER A 35 -19.11 -3.95 2.71
CA SER A 35 -19.03 -3.11 3.94
C SER A 35 -17.65 -3.04 4.62
N ALA A 36 -16.62 -3.66 4.04
CA ALA A 36 -15.24 -3.57 4.49
C ALA A 36 -14.38 -2.69 3.57
N LYS A 37 -13.30 -2.14 4.13
CA LYS A 37 -12.33 -1.31 3.40
C LYS A 37 -11.10 -2.11 3.06
N TYR A 38 -10.72 -2.07 1.79
CA TYR A 38 -9.54 -2.73 1.25
C TYR A 38 -8.61 -1.73 0.55
N CYS A 39 -7.40 -2.18 0.28
CA CYS A 39 -6.41 -1.50 -0.54
C CYS A 39 -6.23 -2.31 -1.82
N LEU A 40 -6.44 -1.66 -2.95
CA LEU A 40 -6.07 -2.18 -4.26
C LEU A 40 -4.75 -1.53 -4.65
N LYS A 41 -3.67 -2.31 -4.71
CA LYS A 41 -2.39 -1.86 -5.28
C LYS A 41 -2.29 -2.33 -6.70
N VAL A 42 -2.27 -1.40 -7.65
CA VAL A 42 -2.19 -1.62 -9.08
C VAL A 42 -0.77 -1.32 -9.55
N PHE A 43 -0.15 -2.26 -10.24
CA PHE A 43 1.26 -2.20 -10.64
C PHE A 43 1.39 -1.81 -12.10
N HIS A 44 2.37 -0.97 -12.41
CA HIS A 44 2.84 -0.77 -13.77
C HIS A 44 3.66 -2.00 -14.16
N VAL A 45 3.15 -2.80 -15.10
CA VAL A 45 3.78 -4.08 -15.53
C VAL A 45 4.54 -3.87 -16.85
N ASN A 46 5.10 -2.68 -17.03
CA ASN A 46 5.65 -2.22 -18.31
C ASN A 46 6.62 -3.20 -19.00
N LYS A 47 7.84 -3.35 -18.48
CA LYS A 47 8.82 -4.30 -19.00
C LYS A 47 9.05 -5.35 -17.92
N ASP A 48 9.10 -6.63 -18.29
CA ASP A 48 9.67 -7.64 -17.40
C ASP A 48 11.17 -7.37 -17.30
N PRO A 49 11.67 -6.88 -16.15
CA PRO A 49 13.10 -6.65 -15.98
C PRO A 49 13.89 -7.97 -15.90
N GLY A 50 13.20 -9.11 -15.88
CA GLY A 50 13.78 -10.44 -15.83
C GLY A 50 14.43 -10.70 -14.47
N PHE A 51 15.54 -11.44 -14.52
CA PHE A 51 16.29 -11.85 -13.35
C PHE A 51 17.69 -11.25 -13.37
N THR A 52 18.21 -10.92 -12.20
CA THR A 52 19.65 -10.66 -12.05
C THR A 52 20.46 -11.91 -12.36
N SER A 53 21.75 -11.76 -12.62
CA SER A 53 22.69 -12.89 -12.80
C SER A 53 22.75 -13.85 -11.60
N LYS A 54 22.30 -13.40 -10.42
CA LYS A 54 22.21 -14.23 -9.19
C LYS A 54 20.83 -14.85 -8.99
N GLY A 55 19.93 -14.77 -9.98
CA GLY A 55 18.60 -15.38 -9.94
C GLY A 55 17.55 -14.58 -9.17
N ARG A 56 17.85 -13.37 -8.68
CA ARG A 56 16.82 -12.48 -8.11
C ARG A 56 15.90 -11.98 -9.20
N ASP A 57 14.61 -12.26 -9.07
CA ASP A 57 13.55 -11.66 -9.89
C ASP A 57 13.49 -10.15 -9.65
N LEU A 58 13.42 -9.37 -10.72
CA LEU A 58 13.33 -7.91 -10.69
C LEU A 58 11.89 -7.41 -10.90
N CYS A 59 10.96 -8.28 -11.30
CA CYS A 59 9.56 -7.92 -11.47
C CYS A 59 8.90 -7.69 -10.11
N ARG A 60 8.66 -6.42 -9.77
CA ARG A 60 8.13 -6.01 -8.45
C ARG A 60 6.78 -6.66 -8.14
N TRP A 61 5.89 -6.74 -9.13
CA TRP A 61 4.61 -7.43 -9.02
C TRP A 61 4.79 -8.90 -8.64
N ARG A 62 5.57 -9.64 -9.45
CA ARG A 62 5.80 -11.08 -9.28
C ARG A 62 6.44 -11.37 -7.93
N CYS A 63 7.46 -10.60 -7.55
CA CYS A 63 8.10 -10.69 -6.24
C CYS A 63 7.11 -10.51 -5.08
N GLU A 64 6.26 -9.47 -5.12
CA GLU A 64 5.32 -9.17 -4.04
C GLU A 64 4.25 -10.26 -3.89
N ILE A 65 3.70 -10.76 -5.00
CA ILE A 65 2.68 -11.80 -4.99
C ILE A 65 3.24 -13.15 -4.55
N GLU A 66 4.41 -13.55 -5.04
CA GLU A 66 5.05 -14.79 -4.59
C GLU A 66 5.43 -14.73 -3.12
N ALA A 67 5.87 -13.57 -2.61
CA ALA A 67 6.10 -13.39 -1.19
C ALA A 67 4.81 -13.58 -0.36
N TYR A 68 3.70 -12.95 -0.74
CA TYR A 68 2.42 -13.14 -0.03
C TYR A 68 1.92 -14.59 -0.10
N LYS A 69 2.08 -15.29 -1.23
CA LYS A 69 1.74 -16.71 -1.36
C LYS A 69 2.53 -17.56 -0.34
N LEU A 70 3.85 -17.36 -0.27
CA LEU A 70 4.71 -18.08 0.67
C LEU A 70 4.38 -17.74 2.13
N LEU A 71 4.20 -16.46 2.45
CA LEU A 71 3.86 -16.00 3.81
C LEU A 71 2.51 -16.54 4.27
N SER A 72 1.52 -16.58 3.38
CA SER A 72 0.21 -17.17 3.67
C SER A 72 0.31 -18.68 3.85
N ALA A 73 1.06 -19.39 2.99
CA ALA A 73 1.28 -20.83 3.13
C ALA A 73 2.00 -21.20 4.43
N ALA A 74 2.88 -20.31 4.92
CA ALA A 74 3.59 -20.46 6.19
C ALA A 74 2.76 -20.05 7.43
N GLY A 75 1.50 -19.62 7.26
CA GLY A 75 0.64 -19.23 8.38
C GLY A 75 0.92 -17.84 8.95
N ALA A 76 1.76 -17.01 8.31
CA ALA A 76 2.10 -15.68 8.80
C ALA A 76 0.92 -14.70 8.73
N CYS A 77 0.01 -14.91 7.77
CA CYS A 77 -1.21 -14.12 7.62
C CYS A 77 -2.21 -14.42 8.75
N GLU A 78 -2.41 -15.69 9.06
CA GLU A 78 -3.33 -16.18 10.09
C GLU A 78 -2.88 -15.76 11.49
N GLN A 79 -1.58 -15.67 11.72
CA GLN A 79 -0.99 -15.14 12.95
C GLN A 79 -1.07 -13.61 13.04
N GLY A 80 -1.51 -12.92 11.98
CA GLY A 80 -1.65 -11.46 11.95
C GLY A 80 -0.35 -10.69 11.76
N PHE A 81 0.77 -11.36 11.43
CA PHE A 81 2.06 -10.70 11.17
C PHE A 81 2.10 -10.00 9.82
N VAL A 82 1.34 -10.53 8.86
CA VAL A 82 1.28 -10.03 7.48
C VAL A 82 -0.19 -9.90 7.08
N PRO A 83 -0.60 -8.84 6.36
CA PRO A 83 -1.96 -8.75 5.85
C PRO A 83 -2.26 -9.92 4.90
N LYS A 84 -3.46 -10.49 4.99
CA LYS A 84 -3.88 -11.50 4.02
C LYS A 84 -4.02 -10.86 2.63
N LEU A 85 -3.40 -11.45 1.61
CA LEU A 85 -3.73 -11.14 0.23
C LEU A 85 -5.05 -11.84 -0.11
N HIS A 86 -6.10 -11.05 -0.31
CA HIS A 86 -7.47 -11.57 -0.49
C HIS A 86 -7.74 -11.91 -1.95
N ALA A 87 -7.18 -11.17 -2.90
CA ALA A 87 -7.30 -11.46 -4.33
C ALA A 87 -6.12 -10.90 -5.13
N VAL A 88 -5.93 -11.49 -6.31
CA VAL A 88 -4.88 -11.16 -7.29
C VAL A 88 -5.56 -11.02 -8.64
N PHE A 89 -5.27 -9.92 -9.34
CA PHE A 89 -5.82 -9.59 -10.64
C PHE A 89 -4.67 -9.43 -11.63
N GLU A 90 -4.76 -10.12 -12.76
CA GLU A 90 -3.77 -10.06 -13.83
C GLU A 90 -4.46 -9.57 -15.10
N ASP A 91 -3.70 -8.93 -15.99
CA ASP A 91 -4.17 -8.41 -17.28
C ASP A 91 -5.43 -7.52 -17.17
N ILE A 92 -5.47 -6.62 -16.18
CA ILE A 92 -6.63 -5.76 -15.95
C ILE A 92 -6.78 -4.80 -17.11
N ASP A 93 -7.95 -4.79 -17.75
CA ASP A 93 -8.27 -3.76 -18.74
C ASP A 93 -8.44 -2.39 -18.04
N PRO A 94 -7.55 -1.40 -18.29
CA PRO A 94 -7.68 -0.07 -17.69
C PRO A 94 -8.99 0.62 -18.10
N LEU A 95 -9.62 0.17 -19.18
CA LEU A 95 -10.91 0.66 -19.66
C LEU A 95 -12.13 -0.01 -19.01
N THR A 96 -11.93 -0.85 -17.99
CA THR A 96 -13.03 -1.39 -17.17
C THR A 96 -13.86 -0.23 -16.59
N PRO A 97 -15.19 -0.14 -16.85
CA PRO A 97 -15.98 1.07 -16.59
C PRO A 97 -15.87 1.64 -15.16
N THR A 98 -15.80 0.79 -14.13
CA THR A 98 -15.67 1.20 -12.73
C THR A 98 -14.26 1.67 -12.35
N LEU A 99 -13.26 1.39 -13.19
CA LEU A 99 -11.85 1.66 -12.93
C LEU A 99 -11.26 2.74 -13.83
N VAL A 100 -11.87 3.01 -15.01
CA VAL A 100 -11.45 4.03 -15.99
C VAL A 100 -10.98 5.34 -15.35
N PRO A 101 -11.77 6.03 -14.49
CA PRO A 101 -11.35 7.32 -13.94
C PRO A 101 -10.07 7.24 -13.09
N HIS A 102 -9.68 6.04 -12.63
CA HIS A 102 -8.55 5.82 -11.76
C HIS A 102 -7.34 5.20 -12.47
N LEU A 103 -7.56 4.51 -13.60
CA LEU A 103 -6.53 3.74 -14.29
C LEU A 103 -6.00 4.40 -15.58
N ASN A 104 -6.39 5.65 -15.89
CA ASN A 104 -5.88 6.37 -17.06
C ASN A 104 -4.35 6.37 -17.18
N ALA A 105 -3.64 6.40 -16.06
CA ALA A 105 -2.17 6.40 -16.04
C ALA A 105 -1.53 5.07 -16.49
N PHE A 106 -2.32 4.00 -16.69
CA PHE A 106 -1.85 2.71 -17.20
C PHE A 106 -2.21 2.50 -18.69
N LEU A 107 -2.86 3.47 -19.34
CA LEU A 107 -3.26 3.35 -20.75
C LEU A 107 -2.06 3.29 -21.69
N ASP A 108 -0.98 3.98 -21.34
CA ASP A 108 0.26 4.04 -22.11
C ASP A 108 1.26 2.95 -21.71
N ASP A 109 0.91 2.08 -20.75
CA ASP A 109 1.78 0.98 -20.34
C ASP A 109 1.89 -0.07 -21.45
N VAL A 110 3.08 -0.65 -21.60
CA VAL A 110 3.36 -1.68 -22.62
C VAL A 110 2.56 -2.96 -22.36
N HIS A 111 2.30 -3.27 -21.09
CA HIS A 111 1.47 -4.39 -20.66
C HIS A 111 0.38 -3.89 -19.73
N ARG A 112 -0.76 -4.57 -19.76
CA ARG A 112 -1.87 -4.26 -18.88
C ARG A 112 -1.47 -4.43 -17.41
N PRO A 113 -2.00 -3.59 -16.51
CA PRO A 113 -1.65 -3.63 -15.11
C PRO A 113 -2.12 -4.91 -14.42
N CYS A 114 -1.40 -5.28 -13.37
CA CYS A 114 -1.82 -6.30 -12.41
C CYS A 114 -2.13 -5.64 -11.06
N ALA A 115 -2.95 -6.27 -10.21
CA ALA A 115 -3.29 -5.71 -8.92
C ALA A 115 -3.39 -6.75 -7.80
N GLY A 116 -2.95 -6.33 -6.61
CA GLY A 116 -3.12 -7.08 -5.35
C GLY A 116 -4.14 -6.39 -4.46
N PHE A 117 -4.97 -7.19 -3.80
CA PHE A 117 -6.07 -6.73 -2.94
C PHE A 117 -5.83 -7.20 -1.50
N THR A 118 -5.61 -6.26 -0.58
CA THR A 118 -5.32 -6.52 0.85
C THR A 118 -6.24 -5.70 1.74
N PRO A 119 -6.43 -6.02 3.03
CA PRO A 119 -7.17 -5.17 3.96
C PRO A 119 -6.59 -3.77 3.97
N ASN A 120 -7.45 -2.75 4.02
CA ASN A 120 -7.00 -1.39 4.24
C ASN A 120 -6.72 -1.21 5.73
N TYR A 121 -5.67 -0.48 6.07
CA TYR A 121 -5.60 0.09 7.40
C TYR A 121 -6.82 1.01 7.58
N THR A 122 -7.45 0.98 8.76
CA THR A 122 -8.67 1.76 8.99
C THR A 122 -8.44 3.23 8.63
N ARG A 123 -9.48 3.90 8.10
CA ARG A 123 -9.40 5.34 7.76
C ARG A 123 -8.84 6.13 8.95
N ASP A 124 -9.21 5.74 10.16
CA ASP A 124 -8.74 6.28 11.43
C ASP A 124 -7.23 6.13 11.62
N ARG A 125 -6.65 4.95 11.34
CA ARG A 125 -5.19 4.74 11.42
C ARG A 125 -4.45 5.58 10.38
N ILE A 126 -4.95 5.66 9.15
CA ILE A 126 -4.37 6.50 8.09
C ILE A 126 -4.45 7.97 8.49
N GLN A 127 -5.59 8.42 9.01
CA GLN A 127 -5.77 9.79 9.49
C GLN A 127 -4.81 10.12 10.63
N LYS A 128 -4.64 9.20 11.60
CA LYS A 128 -3.66 9.35 12.69
C LYS A 128 -2.22 9.42 12.16
N ALA A 129 -1.85 8.61 11.17
CA ALA A 129 -0.54 8.68 10.52
C ALA A 129 -0.31 10.05 9.84
N ILE A 130 -1.29 10.54 9.07
CA ILE A 130 -1.23 11.86 8.41
C ILE A 130 -1.11 13.00 9.43
N LEU A 131 -1.88 12.95 10.52
CA LEU A 131 -1.78 13.94 11.60
C LEU A 131 -0.42 13.87 12.29
N GLY A 132 0.09 12.66 12.52
CA GLY A 132 1.42 12.44 13.09
C GLY A 132 2.54 13.06 12.25
N ILE A 133 2.56 12.82 10.94
CA ILE A 133 3.62 13.38 10.08
C ILE A 133 3.50 14.91 9.94
N LYS A 134 2.27 15.45 9.95
CA LYS A 134 2.05 16.90 10.04
C LYS A 134 2.61 17.50 11.33
N ALA A 135 2.46 16.81 12.47
CA ALA A 135 3.02 17.26 13.74
C ALA A 135 4.56 17.24 13.73
N VAL A 136 5.18 16.22 13.11
CA VAL A 136 6.63 16.16 12.87
C VAL A 136 7.08 17.35 12.02
N HIS A 137 6.40 17.61 10.90
CA HIS A 137 6.73 18.76 10.04
C HIS A 137 6.51 20.11 10.74
N HIS A 138 5.54 20.21 11.65
CA HIS A 138 5.26 21.43 12.41
C HIS A 138 6.44 21.87 13.29
N VAL A 139 7.22 20.90 13.80
CA VAL A 139 8.46 21.17 14.54
C VAL A 139 9.70 21.23 13.63
N ARG A 140 9.49 21.44 12.32
CA ARG A 140 10.52 21.58 11.28
C ARG A 140 11.43 20.35 11.11
N VAL A 141 10.91 19.17 11.40
CA VAL A 141 11.59 17.91 11.07
C VAL A 141 10.98 17.32 9.81
N VAL A 142 11.81 16.86 8.88
CA VAL A 142 11.39 16.08 7.70
C VAL A 142 11.91 14.67 7.88
N HIS A 143 11.03 13.67 7.90
CA HIS A 143 11.41 12.29 8.19
C HIS A 143 12.30 11.65 7.09
N ASN A 144 12.16 12.06 5.84
CA ASN A 144 12.85 11.52 4.65
C ASN A 144 12.65 10.02 4.31
N ASP A 145 11.95 9.26 5.15
CA ASP A 145 11.54 7.88 4.86
C ASP A 145 10.09 7.62 5.31
N PRO A 146 9.08 8.40 4.84
CA PRO A 146 7.71 8.33 5.36
C PRO A 146 6.91 7.13 4.83
N TYR A 147 7.50 5.94 4.83
CA TYR A 147 6.86 4.71 4.39
C TYR A 147 6.20 3.98 5.55
N ARG A 148 5.19 3.16 5.21
CA ARG A 148 4.42 2.35 6.17
C ARG A 148 5.25 1.49 7.13
N LYS A 149 6.48 1.10 6.73
CA LYS A 149 7.40 0.33 7.59
C LYS A 149 7.82 1.12 8.84
N ASN A 150 7.79 2.44 8.77
CA ASN A 150 8.19 3.37 9.84
C ASN A 150 6.97 3.90 10.61
N VAL A 151 5.80 3.28 10.42
CA VAL A 151 4.56 3.59 11.12
C VAL A 151 4.14 2.37 11.92
N LEU A 152 4.18 2.47 13.25
CA LEU A 152 3.76 1.40 14.15
C LEU A 152 2.38 1.68 14.73
N ILE A 153 1.62 0.61 14.93
CA ILE A 153 0.34 0.64 15.64
C ILE A 153 0.60 0.11 17.05
N VAL A 154 0.42 0.98 18.04
CA VAL A 154 0.54 0.62 19.45
C VAL A 154 -0.87 0.38 19.97
N PRO A 155 -1.22 -0.86 20.34
CA PRO A 155 -2.55 -1.16 20.86
C PRO A 155 -2.83 -0.39 22.15
N GLY A 156 -4.10 -0.08 22.37
CA GLY A 156 -4.55 0.46 23.64
C GLY A 156 -4.28 -0.51 24.79
N VAL A 157 -4.03 0.00 25.99
CA VAL A 157 -3.94 -0.85 27.18
C VAL A 157 -5.34 -1.00 27.76
N GLU A 158 -5.90 -2.21 27.68
CA GLU A 158 -7.19 -2.53 28.28
C GLU A 158 -7.20 -2.16 29.77
N GLY A 159 -8.27 -1.50 30.21
CA GLY A 159 -8.42 -1.05 31.61
C GLY A 159 -7.67 0.23 31.99
N LYS A 160 -6.85 0.82 31.09
CA LYS A 160 -6.19 2.14 31.33
C LYS A 160 -6.71 3.27 30.45
N GLY A 161 -7.78 3.04 29.70
CA GLY A 161 -8.44 4.06 28.85
C GLY A 161 -7.56 4.61 27.73
N GLY A 162 -6.47 3.92 27.38
CA GLY A 162 -5.60 4.34 26.29
C GLY A 162 -6.16 3.85 24.96
N ASP A 163 -6.51 4.78 24.07
CA ASP A 163 -6.83 4.46 22.69
C ASP A 163 -5.60 3.89 21.95
N GLU A 164 -5.86 3.11 20.90
CA GLU A 164 -4.84 2.71 19.93
C GLU A 164 -4.11 3.94 19.37
N ARG A 165 -2.77 3.89 19.35
CA ARG A 165 -1.91 4.96 18.81
C ARG A 165 -1.26 4.52 17.51
N VAL A 166 -1.06 5.48 16.61
CA VAL A 166 -0.25 5.33 15.41
C VAL A 166 0.97 6.23 15.57
N VAL A 167 2.17 5.66 15.55
CA VAL A 167 3.41 6.35 15.88
C VAL A 167 4.40 6.27 14.73
N TRP A 168 5.09 7.37 14.47
CA TRP A 168 6.22 7.44 13.54
C TRP A 168 7.50 7.09 14.29
N VAL A 169 8.35 6.27 13.67
CA VAL A 169 9.62 5.80 14.22
C VAL A 169 10.71 5.88 13.16
N ASP A 170 11.97 5.65 13.53
CA ASP A 170 13.09 5.55 12.60
C ASP A 170 13.42 6.87 11.88
N PHE A 171 13.86 7.87 12.66
CA PHE A 171 14.25 9.21 12.18
C PHE A 171 15.75 9.30 11.82
N ASP A 172 16.40 8.18 11.51
CA ASP A 172 17.85 8.09 11.32
C ASP A 172 18.37 8.90 10.12
N ILE A 173 17.55 9.09 9.09
CA ILE A 173 17.82 9.94 7.92
C ILE A 173 16.99 11.23 7.89
N ALA A 174 16.38 11.59 9.02
CA ALA A 174 15.57 12.80 9.12
C ALA A 174 16.42 14.06 9.01
N GLN A 175 15.84 15.11 8.41
CA GLN A 175 16.44 16.43 8.33
C GLN A 175 15.73 17.39 9.29
N ILE A 176 16.51 18.19 10.00
CA ILE A 176 15.99 19.31 10.78
C ILE A 176 16.13 20.55 9.91
N LEU A 177 15.04 21.31 9.77
CA LEU A 177 15.01 22.54 8.99
C LEU A 177 15.02 23.77 9.91
N ASP A 178 15.66 24.83 9.46
CA ASP A 178 15.60 26.15 10.07
C ASP A 178 14.27 26.85 9.76
N GLU A 179 14.13 28.10 10.21
CA GLU A 179 12.91 28.89 10.01
C GLU A 179 12.65 29.22 8.54
N THR A 180 13.69 29.17 7.70
CA THR A 180 13.63 29.42 6.26
C THR A 180 13.40 28.15 5.44
N GLY A 181 13.38 26.98 6.10
CA GLY A 181 13.21 25.68 5.47
C GLY A 181 14.52 25.06 4.95
N GLN A 182 15.68 25.61 5.33
CA GLN A 182 16.98 25.03 4.99
C GLN A 182 17.43 24.01 6.03
N GLN A 183 18.13 22.96 5.58
CA GLN A 183 18.66 21.96 6.51
C GLN A 183 19.66 22.59 7.49
N LEU A 184 19.42 22.40 8.78
CA LEU A 184 20.38 22.69 9.83
C LEU A 184 21.55 21.70 9.72
N ASN A 185 22.78 22.23 9.68
CA ASN A 185 23.98 21.45 9.87
C ASN A 185 24.15 21.23 11.38
N THR A 186 23.80 20.04 11.85
CA THR A 186 24.01 19.60 13.24
C THR A 186 25.17 18.64 13.32
#